data_AF-A0A0N1MJV6-F1
#
_entry.id   AF-A0A0N1MJV6-F1
#
_cell.length_a   1.000
_cell.length_b   1.000
_cell.length_c   1.000
_cell.angle_alpha   90.00
_cell.angle_beta   90.00
_cell.angle_gamma   90.00
#
_symmetry.space_group_name_H-M   'P 1'
#
loop_
_entity.id
_entity.type
_entity.pdbx_description
1 polymer ?
#
loop_
_entity_poly.entity_id
_entity_poly.type
_entity_poly.pdbx_seq_one_letter_code
_entity_poly.pdbx_strand_id
1 'polypeptide(L)'
;MMRQTLMTQNQQMIRSNQKLSLMNNSNGMFSIEKDLEVSKKQVGRMDERIRKVEEEIISQQLDLDKTENKEKLQKEIERNQTRSRRLQKDKQTMQKRIDLLESQIAKTQKK
;
A
#
# COMPACT_ATOMS: atom_id res chain seq x y z
N MET A 1 -32.02 -1.74 -50.06
CA MET A 1 -31.46 -0.80 -49.07
C MET A 1 -31.14 -1.41 -47.69
N MET A 2 -31.72 -2.56 -47.28
CA MET A 2 -31.51 -3.13 -45.93
C MET A 2 -30.06 -3.53 -45.55
N ARG A 3 -29.21 -3.87 -46.53
CA ARG A 3 -27.83 -4.34 -46.26
C ARG A 3 -26.88 -3.25 -45.77
N GLN A 4 -27.15 -1.99 -46.16
CA GLN A 4 -26.31 -0.85 -45.78
C GLN A 4 -26.58 -0.43 -44.34
N THR A 5 -27.85 -0.43 -43.92
CA THR A 5 -28.28 -0.09 -42.56
C THR A 5 -27.72 -1.05 -41.50
N LEU A 6 -27.70 -2.36 -41.79
CA LEU A 6 -27.13 -3.38 -40.90
C LEU A 6 -25.62 -3.22 -40.69
N MET A 7 -24.87 -2.82 -41.74
CA MET A 7 -23.43 -2.57 -41.61
C MET A 7 -23.12 -1.32 -40.77
N THR A 8 -23.91 -0.26 -40.92
CA THR A 8 -23.76 0.96 -40.11
C THR A 8 -24.06 0.70 -38.64
N GLN A 9 -25.09 -0.10 -38.34
CA GLN A 9 -25.46 -0.47 -36.98
C GLN A 9 -24.39 -1.33 -36.29
N ASN A 10 -23.79 -2.27 -37.04
CA ASN A 10 -22.70 -3.12 -36.53
C ASN A 10 -21.43 -2.30 -36.25
N GLN A 11 -21.10 -1.35 -37.13
CA GLN A 11 -19.97 -0.44 -36.89
C GLN A 11 -20.19 0.49 -35.69
N GLN A 12 -21.43 0.93 -35.44
CA GLN A 12 -21.77 1.72 -34.27
C GLN A 12 -21.63 0.92 -32.97
N MET A 13 -22.07 -0.35 -32.95
CA MET A 13 -21.89 -1.23 -31.78
C MET A 13 -20.42 -1.54 -31.49
N ILE A 14 -19.59 -1.76 -32.52
CA ILE A 14 -18.16 -2.01 -32.32
C ILE A 14 -17.49 -0.78 -31.68
N ARG A 15 -17.83 0.42 -32.15
CA ARG A 15 -17.30 1.67 -31.57
C ARG A 15 -17.79 1.91 -30.14
N SER A 16 -19.05 1.62 -29.83
CA SER A 16 -19.56 1.79 -28.47
C SER A 16 -18.91 0.81 -27.49
N ASN A 17 -18.70 -0.44 -27.91
CA ASN A 17 -18.03 -1.45 -27.09
C ASN A 17 -16.55 -1.13 -26.85
N GLN A 18 -15.84 -0.61 -27.87
CA GLN A 18 -14.47 -0.12 -27.69
C GLN A 18 -14.41 1.06 -26.73
N LYS A 19 -15.35 2.02 -26.83
CA LYS A 19 -15.40 3.18 -25.93
C LYS A 19 -15.70 2.78 -24.48
N LEU A 20 -16.63 1.85 -24.26
CA LEU A 20 -16.94 1.29 -22.94
C LEU A 20 -15.75 0.52 -22.35
N SER A 21 -15.05 -0.27 -23.16
CA SER A 21 -13.84 -1.00 -22.75
C SER A 21 -12.72 -0.06 -22.32
N LEU A 22 -12.50 1.04 -23.05
CA LEU A 22 -11.51 2.04 -22.69
C LEU A 22 -11.90 2.77 -21.39
N MET A 23 -13.17 3.19 -21.23
CA MET A 23 -13.64 3.87 -20.02
C MET A 23 -13.55 2.98 -18.76
N ASN A 24 -13.85 1.68 -18.87
CA ASN A 24 -13.73 0.75 -17.75
C ASN A 24 -12.27 0.53 -17.33
N ASN A 25 -11.33 0.48 -18.28
CA ASN A 25 -9.90 0.39 -17.98
C ASN A 25 -9.36 1.67 -17.33
N SER A 26 -9.79 2.85 -17.78
CA SER A 26 -9.37 4.13 -17.21
C SER A 26 -9.82 4.31 -15.76
N ASN A 27 -11.07 3.95 -15.46
CA ASN A 27 -11.62 4.07 -14.11
C ASN A 27 -10.99 3.08 -13.12
N GLY A 28 -10.68 1.85 -13.58
CA GLY A 28 -9.95 0.87 -12.77
C GLY A 28 -8.49 1.27 -12.53
N MET A 29 -7.80 1.84 -13.52
CA MET A 29 -6.43 2.32 -13.37
C MET A 29 -6.31 3.43 -12.33
N PHE A 30 -7.21 4.42 -12.37
CA PHE A 30 -7.21 5.54 -11.43
C PHE A 30 -7.39 5.09 -9.98
N SER A 31 -8.19 4.04 -9.73
CA SER A 31 -8.37 3.51 -8.38
C SER A 31 -7.11 2.81 -7.86
N ILE A 32 -6.41 2.06 -8.72
CA ILE A 32 -5.19 1.33 -8.36
C ILE A 32 -4.03 2.31 -8.08
N GLU A 33 -3.89 3.37 -8.87
CA GLU A 33 -2.89 4.42 -8.66
C GLU A 33 -3.11 5.15 -7.33
N LYS A 34 -4.36 5.47 -7.01
CA LYS A 34 -4.72 6.09 -5.73
C LYS A 34 -4.44 5.16 -4.54
N ASP A 35 -4.75 3.87 -4.67
CA ASP A 35 -4.47 2.87 -3.64
C ASP A 35 -2.95 2.68 -3.44
N LEU A 36 -2.16 2.78 -4.50
CA LEU A 36 -0.70 2.75 -4.44
C LEU A 36 -0.16 3.96 -3.67
N GLU A 37 -0.65 5.17 -3.98
CA GLU A 37 -0.24 6.39 -3.28
C GLU A 37 -0.55 6.33 -1.78
N VAL A 38 -1.76 5.88 -1.42
CA VAL A 38 -2.16 5.70 -0.03
C VAL A 38 -1.28 4.67 0.66
N SER A 39 -1.00 3.54 0.01
CA SER A 39 -0.15 2.48 0.56
C SER A 39 1.29 2.96 0.81
N LYS A 40 1.86 3.72 -0.13
CA LYS A 40 3.20 4.35 0.03
C LYS A 40 3.24 5.31 1.23
N LYS A 41 2.21 6.15 1.38
CA LYS A 41 2.07 7.06 2.54
C LYS A 41 1.96 6.28 3.85
N GLN A 42 1.23 5.16 3.86
CA GLN A 42 1.10 4.32 5.06
C GLN A 42 2.44 3.69 5.46
N VAL A 43 3.21 3.17 4.50
CA VAL A 43 4.56 2.64 4.77
C VAL A 43 5.47 3.72 5.36
N GLY A 44 5.48 4.93 4.79
CA GLY A 44 6.27 6.04 5.35
C GLY A 44 5.88 6.41 6.79
N ARG A 45 4.57 6.37 7.12
CA ARG A 45 4.11 6.57 8.51
C ARG A 45 4.53 5.43 9.44
N MET A 46 4.68 4.21 8.92
CA MET A 46 5.17 3.09 9.72
C MET A 46 6.65 3.20 10.02
N ASP A 47 7.45 3.68 9.06
CA ASP A 47 8.86 3.99 9.30
C ASP A 47 9.04 4.98 10.43
N GLU A 48 8.25 6.05 10.43
CA GLU A 48 8.28 7.04 11.51
C GLU A 48 7.91 6.43 12.88
N ARG A 49 6.91 5.53 12.90
CA ARG A 49 6.49 4.85 14.14
C ARG A 49 7.54 3.87 14.65
N ILE A 50 8.20 3.14 13.75
CA ILE A 50 9.29 2.22 14.12
C ILE A 50 10.43 3.02 14.72
N ARG A 51 10.86 4.09 14.05
CA ARG A 51 11.94 4.96 14.54
C ARG A 51 11.67 5.48 15.95
N LYS A 52 10.46 6.01 16.22
CA LYS A 52 10.09 6.49 17.55
C LYS A 52 10.16 5.40 18.63
N VAL A 53 9.70 4.19 18.31
CA VAL A 53 9.78 3.07 19.27
C VAL A 53 11.23 2.65 19.51
N GLU A 54 12.09 2.70 18.48
CA GLU A 54 13.52 2.42 18.62
C GLU A 54 14.22 3.49 19.48
N GLU A 55 13.90 4.77 19.29
CA GLU A 55 14.38 5.86 20.15
C GLU A 55 13.92 5.70 21.61
N GLU A 56 12.66 5.34 21.84
CA GLU A 56 12.13 5.04 23.18
C GLU A 56 12.89 3.88 23.84
N ILE A 57 13.16 2.79 23.11
CA ILE A 57 13.93 1.65 23.61
C ILE A 57 15.33 2.08 24.03
N ILE A 58 16.02 2.87 23.20
CA ILE A 58 17.37 3.36 23.49
C ILE A 58 17.35 4.22 24.76
N SER A 59 16.40 5.15 24.87
CA SER A 59 16.26 6.00 26.06
C SER A 59 16.00 5.15 27.32
N GLN A 60 15.07 4.20 27.25
CA GLN A 60 14.76 3.32 28.37
C GLN A 60 15.97 2.46 28.77
N GLN A 61 16.77 2.00 27.81
CA GLN A 61 17.98 1.23 28.10
C GLN A 61 19.02 2.07 28.85
N LEU A 62 19.21 3.34 28.46
CA LEU A 62 20.11 4.28 29.14
C LEU A 62 19.64 4.61 30.57
N ASP A 63 18.33 4.64 30.80
CA ASP A 63 17.74 4.87 32.12
C ASP A 63 17.79 3.62 33.00
N LEU A 64 17.78 2.42 32.40
CA LEU A 64 17.86 1.15 33.12
C LEU A 64 19.17 1.01 33.90
N ASP A 65 20.24 1.53 33.33
CA ASP A 65 21.56 1.52 33.96
C ASP A 65 21.65 2.47 35.17
N LYS A 66 20.73 3.44 35.26
CA LYS A 66 20.73 4.50 36.28
C LYS A 66 19.68 4.30 37.38
N THR A 67 18.72 3.39 37.22
CA THR A 67 17.56 3.27 38.11
C THR A 67 17.61 2.04 39.02
N GLU A 68 17.07 2.14 40.24
CA GLU A 68 16.87 0.99 41.15
C GLU A 68 15.70 0.08 40.70
N ASN A 69 14.72 0.63 39.97
CA ASN A 69 13.54 -0.11 39.50
C ASN A 69 13.76 -0.82 38.14
N LYS A 70 14.86 -1.57 38.03
CA LYS A 70 15.29 -2.23 36.78
C LYS A 70 14.24 -3.17 36.19
N GLU A 71 13.52 -3.91 37.02
CA GLU A 71 12.54 -4.92 36.55
C GLU A 71 11.36 -4.30 35.79
N LYS A 72 10.85 -3.15 36.25
CA LYS A 72 9.72 -2.47 35.59
C LYS A 72 10.15 -1.94 34.22
N LEU A 73 11.33 -1.31 34.18
CA LEU A 73 11.87 -0.73 32.96
C LEU A 73 12.24 -1.82 31.93
N GLN A 74 12.77 -2.95 32.39
CA GLN A 74 13.05 -4.12 31.55
C GLN A 74 11.77 -4.63 30.85
N LYS A 75 10.65 -4.74 31.59
CA LYS A 75 9.35 -5.14 31.02
C LYS A 75 8.83 -4.14 29.99
N GLU A 76 9.09 -2.84 30.18
CA GLU A 76 8.71 -1.82 29.19
C GLU A 76 9.54 -1.93 27.90
N ILE A 77 10.85 -2.15 28.03
CA ILE A 77 11.74 -2.40 26.89
C ILE A 77 11.29 -3.63 26.10
N GLU A 78 11.00 -4.75 26.76
CA GLU A 78 10.52 -5.97 26.10
C GLU A 78 9.20 -5.77 25.35
N ARG A 79 8.27 -5.00 25.94
CA ARG A 79 7.01 -4.62 25.27
C ARG A 79 7.26 -3.77 24.04
N ASN A 80 8.16 -2.80 24.14
CA ASN A 80 8.51 -1.93 23.03
C ASN A 80 9.25 -2.69 21.91
N GLN A 81 10.14 -3.61 22.25
CA GLN A 81 10.78 -4.52 21.28
C GLN A 81 9.73 -5.38 20.56
N THR A 82 8.77 -5.93 21.29
CA THR A 82 7.66 -6.70 20.70
C THR A 82 6.82 -5.83 19.75
N ARG A 83 6.54 -4.59 20.14
CA ARG A 83 5.82 -3.61 19.32
C ARG A 83 6.58 -3.27 18.04
N SER A 84 7.89 -3.02 18.13
CA SER A 84 8.74 -2.74 16.97
C SER A 84 8.74 -3.91 15.98
N ARG A 85 8.91 -5.16 16.46
CA ARG A 85 8.83 -6.36 15.62
C ARG A 85 7.49 -6.51 14.90
N ARG A 86 6.37 -6.17 15.56
CA ARG A 86 5.04 -6.20 14.93
C ARG A 86 4.95 -5.14 13.82
N LEU A 87 5.37 -3.91 14.10
CA LEU A 87 5.37 -2.84 13.10
C LEU A 87 6.24 -3.18 11.89
N GLN A 88 7.39 -3.83 12.09
CA GLN A 88 8.25 -4.30 10.99
C GLN A 88 7.54 -5.35 10.12
N LYS A 89 6.84 -6.33 10.73
CA LYS A 89 6.05 -7.32 9.97
C LYS A 89 4.90 -6.68 9.19
N ASP A 90 4.20 -5.74 9.80
CA ASP A 90 3.13 -5.01 9.13
C ASP A 90 3.69 -4.22 7.95
N LYS A 91 4.88 -3.60 8.11
CA LYS A 91 5.56 -2.84 7.04
C LYS A 91 5.88 -3.75 5.86
N GLN A 92 6.45 -4.92 6.12
CA GLN A 92 6.74 -5.91 5.08
C GLN A 92 5.47 -6.34 4.33
N THR A 93 4.35 -6.49 5.04
CA THR A 93 3.06 -6.84 4.44
C THR A 93 2.54 -5.73 3.55
N MET A 94 2.63 -4.47 3.98
CA MET A 94 2.27 -3.33 3.15
C MET A 94 3.19 -3.17 1.94
N GLN A 95 4.49 -3.45 2.09
CA GLN A 95 5.42 -3.42 0.97
C GLN A 95 5.04 -4.42 -0.11
N LYS A 96 4.70 -5.66 0.26
CA LYS A 96 4.18 -6.66 -0.70
C LYS A 96 2.93 -6.17 -1.43
N ARG A 97 2.05 -5.42 -0.75
CA ARG A 97 0.86 -4.82 -1.37
C ARG A 97 1.24 -3.73 -2.37
N ILE A 98 2.22 -2.88 -2.05
CA ILE A 98 2.77 -1.89 -2.98
C ILE A 98 3.32 -2.58 -4.22
N ASP A 99 4.16 -3.60 -4.05
CA ASP A 99 4.77 -4.34 -5.16
C ASP A 99 3.69 -4.96 -6.08
N LEU A 100 2.60 -5.49 -5.49
CA LEU A 100 1.46 -6.01 -6.23
C LEU A 100 0.75 -4.92 -7.04
N LEU A 101 0.47 -3.77 -6.44
CA LEU A 101 -0.20 -2.64 -7.11
C LEU A 101 0.67 -2.09 -8.24
N GLU A 102 1.98 -1.97 -8.04
CA GLU A 102 2.93 -1.56 -9.09
C GLU A 102 2.96 -2.56 -10.25
N SER A 103 2.94 -3.86 -9.96
CA SER A 103 2.84 -4.90 -10.99
C SER A 103 1.54 -4.81 -11.80
N GLN A 104 0.41 -4.52 -11.14
CA GLN A 104 -0.88 -4.36 -11.80
C GLN A 104 -0.88 -3.16 -12.74
N ILE A 105 -0.39 -2.00 -12.30
CA ILE A 105 -0.26 -0.79 -13.13
C ILE A 105 0.66 -1.07 -14.33
N ALA A 106 1.79 -1.73 -14.13
CA ALA A 106 2.71 -2.06 -15.21
C ALA A 106 2.08 -2.99 -16.27
N LYS A 107 1.17 -3.89 -15.87
CA LYS A 107 0.46 -4.78 -16.81
C LYS A 107 -0.62 -4.06 -17.60
N THR A 108 -1.30 -3.09 -17.00
CA THR A 108 -2.34 -2.30 -17.66
C THR A 108 -1.77 -1.24 -18.59
N GLN A 109 -0.55 -0.73 -18.34
CA GLN A 109 0.15 0.19 -19.24
C GLN A 109 0.76 -0.49 -20.49
N LYS A 110 0.91 -1.82 -20.48
CA LYS A 110 1.47 -2.61 -21.61
C LYS A 110 0.41 -3.17 -22.58
N LYS A 111 -0.88 -2.92 -22.32
CA LYS A 111 -2.00 -3.32 -23.19
C LYS A 111 -2.55 -2.12 -23.94
#